data_AF-A0A3Q3IVU4-F1
#
_entry.id   AF-A0A3Q3IVU4-F1
#
_cell.length_a   1.000
_cell.length_b   1.000
_cell.length_c   1.000
_cell.angle_alpha   90.00
_cell.angle_beta   90.00
_cell.angle_gamma   90.00
#
_symmetry.space_group_name_H-M   'P 1'
#
loop_
_entity.id
_entity.type
_entity.pdbx_description
1 polymer ?
#
loop_
_entity_poly.entity_id
_entity_poly.type
_entity_poly.pdbx_seq_one_letter_code
_entity_poly.pdbx_strand_id
1 'polypeptide(L)'
;MKTAGTITVPLCKDLPYNETVLPNMLGHNTQDDAGLEIHQFYPLIEEECSPHLKPFLCSVYTPECVSGKPRPPCRTRCEQARFSCEPLMSRFGFSWPEALKCDICRLFIRKEMHSTFRLQGCTVFF
;
A
#
# COMPACT_ATOMS: atom_id res chain seq x y z
N MET A 1 0.09 -20.53 2.25
CA MET A 1 0.97 -19.84 3.23
C MET A 1 1.51 -18.61 2.51
N LYS A 2 1.38 -17.40 3.07
CA LYS A 2 1.93 -16.20 2.42
C LYS A 2 3.46 -16.28 2.48
N THR A 3 4.12 -16.14 1.34
CA THR A 3 5.59 -16.21 1.25
C THR A 3 6.15 -14.80 1.29
N ALA A 4 7.06 -14.56 2.23
CA ALA A 4 7.89 -13.37 2.23
C ALA A 4 8.98 -13.51 1.17
N GLY A 5 9.36 -12.41 0.52
CA GLY A 5 10.42 -12.41 -0.48
C GLY A 5 11.07 -11.05 -0.61
N THR A 6 12.32 -11.05 -1.09
CA THR A 6 13.09 -9.82 -1.33
C THR A 6 12.40 -8.94 -2.37
N ILE A 7 12.37 -7.64 -2.15
CA ILE A 7 11.77 -6.67 -3.08
C ILE A 7 12.57 -6.62 -4.39
N THR A 8 11.91 -6.91 -5.50
CA THR A 8 12.48 -6.85 -6.86
C THR A 8 12.02 -5.62 -7.63
N VAL A 9 10.90 -5.00 -7.23
CA VAL A 9 10.35 -3.78 -7.85
C VAL A 9 11.37 -2.63 -7.75
N PRO A 10 11.93 -2.13 -8.86
CA PRO A 10 13.03 -1.15 -8.85
C PRO A 10 12.72 0.11 -8.03
N LEU A 11 11.50 0.63 -8.15
CA LEU A 11 11.07 1.83 -7.42
C LEU A 11 11.13 1.68 -5.90
N CYS A 12 11.05 0.47 -5.35
CA CYS A 12 10.91 0.24 -3.91
C CYS A 12 12.16 -0.38 -3.25
N LYS A 13 13.28 -0.48 -3.97
CA LYS A 13 14.51 -1.13 -3.47
C LYS A 13 15.30 -0.33 -2.43
N ASP A 14 15.11 0.99 -2.38
CA ASP A 14 15.83 1.92 -1.51
C ASP A 14 15.03 2.35 -0.26
N LEU A 15 14.09 1.51 0.15
CA LEU A 15 13.29 1.73 1.36
C LEU A 15 13.98 1.19 2.62
N PRO A 16 13.53 1.59 3.82
CA PRO A 16 14.05 1.07 5.09
C PRO A 16 13.83 -0.44 5.33
N TYR A 17 13.10 -1.12 4.44
CA TYR A 17 12.82 -2.55 4.49
C TYR A 17 13.07 -3.16 3.10
N ASN A 18 13.47 -4.43 3.07
CA ASN A 18 13.89 -5.14 1.86
C ASN A 18 13.03 -6.39 1.55
N GLU A 19 12.09 -6.74 2.42
CA GLU A 19 11.21 -7.90 2.26
C GLU A 19 9.74 -7.47 2.15
N THR A 20 9.02 -8.12 1.24
CA THR A 20 7.59 -7.96 1.06
C THR A 20 6.86 -9.30 1.14
N VAL A 21 5.54 -9.28 1.13
CA VAL A 21 4.69 -10.47 1.22
C VAL A 21 3.58 -10.42 0.17
N LEU A 22 3.34 -11.56 -0.46
CA LEU A 22 2.31 -11.73 -1.49
C LEU A 22 1.16 -12.66 -1.01
N PRO A 23 -0.08 -12.47 -1.50
CA PRO A 23 -0.49 -11.35 -2.35
C PRO A 23 -0.46 -10.02 -1.61
N ASN A 24 -0.18 -8.93 -2.33
CA ASN A 24 -0.19 -7.59 -1.74
C ASN A 24 -1.61 -7.12 -1.46
N MET A 25 -1.73 -5.90 -0.96
CA MET A 25 -2.99 -5.31 -0.51
C MET A 25 -4.00 -5.04 -1.64
N LEU A 26 -3.53 -4.96 -2.88
CA LEU A 26 -4.35 -4.80 -4.08
C LEU A 26 -4.69 -6.13 -4.76
N GLY A 27 -4.16 -7.25 -4.23
CA GLY A 27 -4.42 -8.59 -4.75
C GLY A 27 -3.43 -9.08 -5.80
N HIS A 28 -2.32 -8.37 -6.04
CA HIS A 28 -1.27 -8.85 -6.91
C HIS A 28 -0.61 -10.11 -6.34
N ASN A 29 -0.45 -11.13 -7.16
CA ASN A 29 0.17 -12.40 -6.77
C ASN A 29 1.66 -12.45 -7.09
N THR A 30 2.18 -11.51 -7.88
CA THR A 30 3.60 -11.40 -8.23
C THR A 30 4.09 -9.96 -8.04
N GLN A 31 5.40 -9.79 -7.86
CA GLN A 31 6.02 -8.46 -7.85
C GLN A 31 6.08 -7.83 -9.24
N ASP A 32 6.04 -8.62 -10.30
CA ASP A 32 6.02 -8.11 -11.67
C ASP A 32 4.69 -7.43 -11.98
N ASP A 33 3.56 -8.03 -11.58
CA ASP A 33 2.24 -7.40 -11.73
C ASP A 33 2.16 -6.09 -10.92
N ALA A 34 2.60 -6.13 -9.66
CA ALA A 34 2.63 -4.95 -8.79
C ALA A 34 3.57 -3.86 -9.33
N GLY A 35 4.71 -4.29 -9.90
CA GLY A 35 5.70 -3.43 -10.54
C GLY A 35 5.15 -2.74 -11.79
N LEU A 36 4.38 -3.45 -12.61
CA LEU A 36 3.75 -2.89 -13.80
C LEU A 36 2.71 -1.82 -13.45
N GLU A 37 1.90 -2.04 -12.41
CA GLU A 37 0.89 -1.06 -11.99
C GLU A 37 1.53 0.16 -11.29
N ILE A 38 2.46 -0.05 -10.34
CA ILE A 38 3.12 1.08 -9.66
C ILE A 38 3.95 1.94 -10.63
N HIS A 39 4.45 1.35 -11.73
CA HIS A 39 5.18 2.08 -12.75
C HIS A 39 4.37 3.21 -13.40
N GLN A 40 3.03 3.13 -13.41
CA GLN A 40 2.17 4.19 -13.95
C GLN A 40 2.27 5.52 -13.18
N PHE A 41 2.80 5.49 -11.96
CA PHE A 41 2.97 6.67 -11.11
C PHE A 41 4.35 7.33 -11.27
N TYR A 42 5.27 6.79 -12.10
CA TYR A 42 6.59 7.37 -12.32
C TYR A 42 6.57 8.87 -12.66
N PRO A 43 5.68 9.37 -13.54
CA PRO A 43 5.63 10.80 -13.83
C PRO A 43 5.41 11.66 -12.57
N LEU A 44 4.57 11.22 -11.63
CA LEU A 44 4.35 11.95 -10.37
C LEU A 44 5.55 11.85 -9.41
N ILE A 45 6.31 10.76 -9.49
CA ILE A 45 7.53 10.56 -8.71
C ILE A 45 8.64 11.46 -9.22
N GLU A 46 8.80 11.57 -10.54
CA GLU A 46 9.80 12.43 -11.19
C GLU A 46 9.47 13.92 -11.03
N GLU A 47 8.18 14.28 -11.01
CA GLU A 47 7.75 15.65 -10.67
C GLU A 47 7.89 15.99 -9.18
N GLU A 48 8.25 15.00 -8.34
CA GLU A 48 8.50 15.17 -6.90
C GLU A 48 7.38 15.92 -6.15
N CYS A 49 6.12 15.74 -6.56
CA CYS A 49 4.98 16.46 -5.97
C CYS A 49 4.82 16.25 -4.47
N SER A 50 5.34 15.14 -3.92
CA SER A 50 5.38 14.87 -2.47
C SER A 50 6.52 13.93 -2.10
N PRO A 51 7.29 14.21 -1.04
CA PRO A 51 8.25 13.24 -0.49
C PRO A 51 7.57 12.01 0.11
N HIS A 52 6.25 12.07 0.31
CA HIS A 52 5.45 10.98 0.87
C HIS A 52 4.89 10.03 -0.19
N LEU A 53 4.92 10.39 -1.48
CA LEU A 53 4.31 9.60 -2.55
C LEU A 53 5.00 8.25 -2.71
N LYS A 54 6.32 8.24 -2.94
CA LYS A 54 7.10 7.01 -3.12
C LYS A 54 6.93 6.04 -1.94
N PRO A 55 7.14 6.46 -0.68
CA PRO A 55 6.96 5.55 0.46
C PRO A 55 5.51 5.09 0.64
N PHE A 56 4.52 5.94 0.29
CA PHE A 56 3.10 5.55 0.32
C PHE A 56 2.82 4.46 -0.72
N LEU A 57 3.17 4.67 -1.99
CA LEU A 57 2.94 3.69 -3.04
C LEU A 57 3.61 2.35 -2.70
N CYS A 58 4.88 2.36 -2.32
CA CYS A 58 5.55 1.12 -1.97
C CYS A 58 4.94 0.42 -0.74
N SER A 59 4.43 1.18 0.25
CA SER A 59 3.68 0.57 1.36
C SER A 59 2.39 -0.14 0.92
N VAL A 60 1.86 0.17 -0.27
CA VAL A 60 0.68 -0.48 -0.86
C VAL A 60 1.07 -1.66 -1.77
N TYR A 61 2.00 -1.44 -2.69
CA TYR A 61 2.37 -2.41 -3.73
C TYR A 61 3.39 -3.45 -3.26
N THR A 62 4.33 -3.05 -2.40
CA THR A 62 5.36 -3.92 -1.82
C THR A 62 5.37 -3.77 -0.30
N PRO A 63 4.27 -4.08 0.41
CA PRO A 63 4.19 -3.83 1.86
C PRO A 63 5.27 -4.61 2.61
N GLU A 64 5.83 -4.00 3.66
CA GLU A 64 6.77 -4.66 4.57
C GLU A 64 6.14 -5.93 5.15
N CYS A 65 6.89 -7.03 5.13
CA CYS A 65 6.48 -8.27 5.78
C CYS A 65 6.77 -8.21 7.29
N VAL A 66 5.73 -8.27 8.12
CA VAL A 66 5.85 -8.35 9.57
C VAL A 66 5.14 -9.62 10.04
N SER A 67 5.92 -10.60 10.52
CA SER A 67 5.39 -11.90 10.98
C SER A 67 4.51 -12.62 9.93
N GLY A 68 4.93 -12.58 8.66
CA GLY A 68 4.20 -13.22 7.55
C GLY A 68 2.95 -12.46 7.07
N LYS A 69 2.73 -11.24 7.56
CA LYS A 69 1.60 -10.37 7.20
C LYS A 69 2.07 -9.04 6.62
N PRO A 70 1.32 -8.43 5.69
CA PRO A 70 1.67 -7.11 5.16
C PRO A 70 1.39 -6.04 6.22
N ARG A 71 2.37 -5.17 6.48
CA ARG A 71 2.14 -3.96 7.28
C ARG A 71 1.20 -3.02 6.53
N PRO A 72 0.08 -2.57 7.14
CA PRO A 72 -0.86 -1.66 6.48
C PRO A 72 -0.24 -0.26 6.27
N PRO A 73 -0.69 0.49 5.26
CA PRO A 73 -0.18 1.82 4.99
C PRO A 73 -0.73 2.81 6.03
N CYS A 74 0.06 3.81 6.40
CA CYS A 74 -0.37 4.84 7.35
C CYS A 74 -1.30 5.86 6.68
N ARG A 75 -2.46 6.14 7.30
CA ARG A 75 -3.45 7.10 6.78
C ARG A 75 -2.86 8.49 6.55
N THR A 76 -2.10 9.01 7.52
CA THR A 76 -1.49 10.34 7.44
C THR A 76 -0.54 10.45 6.24
N ARG A 77 0.25 9.41 5.95
CA ARG A 77 1.17 9.40 4.81
C ARG A 77 0.41 9.40 3.48
N CYS A 78 -0.68 8.64 3.40
CA CYS A 78 -1.57 8.67 2.24
C CYS A 78 -2.16 10.06 2.03
N GLU A 79 -2.71 10.66 3.08
CA GLU A 79 -3.33 11.98 3.02
C GLU A 79 -2.33 13.05 2.56
N GLN A 80 -1.08 13.00 3.05
CA GLN A 80 0.01 13.87 2.61
C GLN A 80 0.42 13.65 1.14
N ALA A 81 0.50 12.39 0.69
CA ALA A 81 0.80 12.09 -0.71
C ALA A 81 -0.31 12.57 -1.65
N ARG A 82 -1.57 12.24 -1.31
CA ARG A 82 -2.74 12.64 -2.10
C ARG A 82 -2.88 14.16 -2.14
N PHE A 83 -2.80 14.84 -1.00
CA PHE A 83 -2.99 16.29 -0.92
C PHE A 83 -2.08 17.06 -1.89
N SER A 84 -0.81 16.67 -1.99
CA SER A 84 0.14 17.36 -2.87
C SER A 84 0.09 16.89 -4.33
N CYS A 85 -0.23 15.61 -4.59
CA CYS A 85 -0.13 15.03 -5.94
C CYS A 85 -1.47 14.94 -6.70
N GLU A 86 -2.61 14.87 -6.00
CA GLU A 86 -3.95 14.82 -6.63
C GLU A 86 -4.26 16.07 -7.48
N PRO A 87 -3.90 17.31 -7.09
CA PRO A 87 -4.09 18.48 -7.94
C PRO A 87 -3.32 18.39 -9.27
N LEU A 88 -2.11 17.82 -9.24
CA LEU A 88 -1.29 17.60 -10.43
C LEU A 88 -1.95 16.60 -11.37
N MET A 89 -2.44 15.46 -10.85
CA MET A 89 -3.21 14.49 -11.63
C MET A 89 -4.46 15.12 -12.26
N SER A 90 -5.21 15.88 -11.46
CA SER A 90 -6.47 16.50 -11.88
C SER A 90 -6.27 17.51 -13.01
N ARG A 91 -5.15 18.23 -13.01
CA ARG A 91 -4.78 19.17 -14.09
C ARG A 91 -4.65 18.48 -15.45
N PHE A 92 -4.26 17.21 -15.47
CA PHE A 92 -4.14 16.39 -16.67
C PHE A 92 -5.38 15.49 -16.92
N GLY A 93 -6.47 15.70 -16.19
CA GLY A 93 -7.72 14.95 -16.37
C GLY A 93 -7.75 13.58 -15.69
N PHE A 94 -6.80 13.27 -14.81
CA PHE A 94 -6.76 12.04 -14.04
C PHE A 94 -7.29 12.25 -12.62
N SER A 95 -8.09 11.32 -12.13
CA SER A 95 -8.54 11.27 -10.73
C SER A 95 -7.60 10.43 -9.86
N TRP A 96 -7.50 10.75 -8.58
CA TRP A 96 -6.83 9.86 -7.62
C TRP A 96 -7.51 8.48 -7.58
N PRO A 97 -6.79 7.37 -7.76
CA PRO A 97 -7.41 6.04 -7.92
C PRO A 97 -8.15 5.56 -6.67
N GLU A 98 -9.27 4.87 -6.86
CA GLU A 98 -10.07 4.28 -5.76
C GLU A 98 -9.23 3.35 -4.88
N ALA A 99 -8.39 2.53 -5.51
CA ALA A 99 -7.48 1.58 -4.86
C ALA A 99 -6.46 2.27 -3.93
N LEU A 100 -6.22 3.57 -4.10
CA LEU A 100 -5.28 4.36 -3.31
C LEU A 100 -5.97 5.37 -2.38
N LYS A 101 -7.30 5.29 -2.22
CA LYS A 101 -7.98 6.14 -1.24
C LYS A 101 -7.50 5.85 0.18
N CYS A 102 -7.31 6.90 0.97
CA CYS A 102 -6.71 6.81 2.30
C CYS A 102 -7.57 6.09 3.35
N ASP A 103 -8.82 5.76 3.03
CA ASP A 103 -9.65 4.91 3.87
C ASP A 103 -9.23 3.43 3.81
N ILE A 104 -8.46 3.04 2.78
CA ILE A 104 -7.91 1.67 2.67
C ILE A 104 -6.98 1.34 3.84
N CYS A 105 -6.28 2.33 4.39
CA CYS A 105 -5.49 2.21 5.61
C CYS A 105 -6.30 1.65 6.79
N ARG A 106 -7.59 2.03 6.90
CA ARG A 106 -8.51 1.55 7.96
C ARG A 106 -9.12 0.19 7.62
N LEU A 107 -9.28 -0.15 6.34
CA LEU A 107 -9.85 -1.42 5.91
C LEU A 107 -8.93 -2.60 6.23
N PHE A 108 -7.61 -2.43 6.12
CA PHE A 108 -6.66 -3.49 6.48
C PHE A 108 -6.64 -3.79 7.98
N ILE A 109 -6.64 -2.74 8.83
CA ILE A 109 -6.75 -2.92 10.29
C ILE A 109 -8.05 -3.66 10.64
N ARG A 110 -9.18 -3.31 10.02
CA ARG A 110 -10.48 -3.97 10.26
C ARG A 110 -10.54 -5.42 9.77
N LYS A 111 -9.97 -5.73 8.59
CA LYS A 111 -9.92 -7.11 8.08
C LYS A 111 -9.05 -8.02 8.97
N GLU A 112 -7.94 -7.51 9.50
CA GLU A 112 -7.11 -8.25 10.48
C GLU A 112 -7.86 -8.47 11.80
N MET A 113 -8.59 -7.46 12.31
CA MET A 113 -9.39 -7.58 13.53
C MET A 113 -10.55 -8.59 13.40
N HIS A 114 -11.17 -8.69 12.24
CA HIS A 114 -12.20 -9.70 11.97
C HIS A 114 -11.61 -11.11 11.82
N SER A 115 -10.36 -11.23 11.37
CA SER A 115 -9.65 -12.52 11.28
C SER A 115 -9.22 -13.05 12.65
N THR A 116 -8.88 -12.18 13.60
CA THR A 116 -8.58 -12.59 15.00
C THR A 116 -9.85 -12.90 15.80
N PHE A 117 -10.97 -12.20 15.55
CA PHE A 117 -12.24 -12.47 16.22
C PHE A 117 -12.84 -13.85 15.92
N ARG A 118 -12.46 -14.49 14.80
CA ARG A 118 -12.93 -15.85 14.46
C ARG A 118 -12.23 -16.96 15.26
N LEU A 119 -11.15 -16.64 15.98
CA LEU A 119 -10.37 -17.61 16.78
C LEU A 119 -10.41 -17.36 18.29
N GLN A 120 -11.00 -16.25 18.74
CA GLN A 120 -11.32 -16.05 20.14
C GLN A 120 -12.81 -15.80 20.25
N GLY A 121 -13.54 -16.89 20.55
CA GLY A 121 -14.91 -16.79 21.03
C GLY A 121 -14.94 -15.95 22.30
N CYS A 122 -15.19 -14.66 22.14
CA CYS A 122 -15.65 -13.79 23.21
C CYS A 122 -16.99 -13.20 22.78
N THR A 123 -18.02 -13.74 23.41
CA THR A 123 -19.39 -13.26 23.43
C THR A 123 -19.41 -11.74 23.59
N VAL A 124 -20.02 -11.03 22.64
CA VAL A 124 -20.38 -9.63 22.83
C VAL A 124 -21.68 -9.65 23.64
N PHE A 125 -21.61 -9.34 24.94
CA PHE A 125 -22.80 -8.94 25.67
C PHE A 125 -23.18 -7.52 25.21
N PHE A 126 -24.43 -7.38 24.78
CA PHE A 126 -25.10 -6.10 24.53
C PHE A 126 -25.27 -5.31 25.83
#